data_AF-A0A2E9MVT2-F1
#
_entry.id   AF-A0A2E9MVT2-F1
#
_cell.length_a   1.000
_cell.length_b   1.000
_cell.length_c   1.000
_cell.angle_alpha   90.00
_cell.angle_beta   90.00
_cell.angle_gamma   90.00
#
_symmetry.space_group_name_H-M   'P 1'
#
loop_
_entity.id
_entity.type
_entity.pdbx_description
1 polymer ?
#
loop_
_entity_poly.entity_id
_entity_poly.type
_entity_poly.pdbx_seq_one_letter_code
_entity_poly.pdbx_strand_id
1 'polypeptide(L)'
;MSVNWNILSRKTHYWASLTILLPALVIIGSGVVLQLKKDVHWIQPESQRGSEGPPQISFEDILAAARSVEAAEIDGWEDIDRLDVRPDRGMLKIRS
;
A
#
# COMPACT_ATOMS: atom_id res chain seq x y z
N MET A 1 -18.40 -5.29 49.29
CA MET A 1 -19.35 -4.68 48.32
C MET A 1 -19.62 -5.70 47.23
N SER A 2 -20.89 -6.06 46.96
CA SER A 2 -21.26 -6.94 45.85
C SER A 2 -21.29 -6.15 44.55
N VAL A 3 -20.62 -6.63 43.51
CA VAL A 3 -20.63 -6.00 42.18
C VAL A 3 -22.01 -6.17 41.53
N ASN A 4 -22.58 -5.08 40.99
CA ASN A 4 -23.79 -5.13 40.18
C ASN A 4 -23.42 -5.33 38.70
N TRP A 5 -23.47 -6.59 38.27
CA TRP A 5 -23.08 -7.02 36.92
C TRP A 5 -23.90 -6.37 35.81
N ASN A 6 -25.18 -6.05 36.05
CA ASN A 6 -26.04 -5.41 35.05
C ASN A 6 -25.59 -3.96 34.77
N ILE A 7 -25.22 -3.22 35.81
CA ILE A 7 -24.71 -1.85 35.67
C ILE A 7 -23.32 -1.86 35.03
N LEU A 8 -22.46 -2.79 35.44
CA LEU A 8 -21.11 -2.93 34.88
C LEU A 8 -21.17 -3.26 33.38
N SER A 9 -21.94 -4.28 32.99
CA SER A 9 -22.09 -4.71 31.60
C SER A 9 -22.60 -3.56 30.71
N ARG A 10 -23.63 -2.82 31.14
CA ARG A 10 -24.16 -1.68 30.38
C ARG A 10 -23.13 -0.57 30.17
N LYS A 11 -22.37 -0.23 31.23
CA LYS A 11 -21.31 0.79 31.14
C LYS A 11 -20.16 0.33 30.25
N THR A 12 -19.73 -0.92 30.39
CA THR A 12 -18.67 -1.51 29.58
C THR A 12 -19.09 -1.56 28.12
N HIS A 13 -20.29 -2.03 27.80
CA HIS A 13 -20.79 -2.07 26.43
C HIS A 13 -20.79 -0.67 25.80
N TYR A 14 -21.32 0.34 26.49
CA TYR A 14 -21.37 1.70 25.99
C TYR A 14 -19.99 2.26 25.63
N TRP A 15 -19.04 2.17 26.56
CA TRP A 15 -17.69 2.71 26.34
C TRP A 15 -16.85 1.84 25.39
N ALA A 16 -16.93 0.52 25.49
CA ALA A 16 -16.20 -0.39 24.60
C ALA A 16 -16.69 -0.27 23.15
N SER A 17 -17.99 -0.15 22.93
CA SER A 17 -18.55 0.05 21.58
C SER A 17 -18.03 1.34 20.95
N LEU A 18 -17.99 2.45 21.69
CA LEU A 18 -17.43 3.70 21.18
C LEU A 18 -15.94 3.56 20.87
N THR A 19 -15.17 2.94 21.75
CA THR A 19 -13.74 2.70 21.56
C THR A 19 -13.45 1.80 20.35
N ILE A 20 -14.29 0.81 20.07
CA ILE A 20 -14.13 -0.09 18.91
C ILE A 20 -14.63 0.56 17.61
N LEU A 21 -15.68 1.37 17.68
CA LEU A 21 -16.26 2.02 16.50
C LEU A 21 -15.24 2.92 15.80
N LEU A 22 -14.44 3.68 16.55
CA LEU A 22 -13.45 4.60 15.98
C LEU A 22 -12.40 3.90 15.09
N PRO A 23 -11.64 2.88 15.56
CA PRO A 23 -10.71 2.15 14.71
C PRO A 23 -11.44 1.37 13.61
N ALA A 24 -12.64 0.85 13.86
CA ALA A 24 -13.42 0.19 12.81
C ALA A 24 -13.76 1.13 11.65
N LEU A 25 -14.15 2.38 11.94
CA LEU A 25 -14.41 3.40 10.92
C LEU A 25 -13.15 3.74 10.12
N VAL A 26 -11.99 3.85 10.76
CA VAL A 26 -10.71 4.07 10.06
C VAL A 26 -10.39 2.91 9.13
N ILE A 27 -10.56 1.67 9.59
CA ILE A 27 -10.32 0.46 8.78
C ILE A 27 -11.27 0.42 7.58
N ILE A 28 -12.56 0.65 7.82
CA ILE A 28 -13.57 0.62 6.74
C ILE A 28 -13.31 1.74 5.74
N GLY A 29 -13.11 2.98 6.22
CA GLY A 29 -12.87 4.14 5.37
C GLY A 29 -11.59 3.98 4.54
N SER A 30 -10.48 3.56 5.15
CA SER A 30 -9.25 3.29 4.42
C SER A 30 -9.40 2.11 3.44
N GLY A 31 -10.13 1.05 3.81
CA GLY A 31 -10.42 -0.07 2.93
C GLY A 31 -11.21 0.33 1.68
N VAL A 32 -12.22 1.19 1.83
CA VAL A 32 -12.99 1.74 0.70
C VAL A 32 -12.09 2.55 -0.24
N VAL A 33 -11.25 3.44 0.31
CA VAL A 33 -10.28 4.22 -0.49
C VAL A 33 -9.32 3.30 -1.23
N LEU A 34 -8.77 2.27 -0.58
CA LEU A 34 -7.83 1.33 -1.18
C LEU A 34 -8.47 0.45 -2.26
N GLN A 35 -9.76 0.13 -2.16
CA GLN A 35 -10.48 -0.60 -3.20
C GLN A 35 -10.53 0.20 -4.51
N LEU A 36 -10.67 1.53 -4.40
CA LEU A 36 -10.75 2.45 -5.53
C LEU A 36 -9.39 2.86 -6.11
N LYS A 37 -8.28 2.35 -5.58
CA LYS A 37 -6.93 2.78 -5.99
C LYS A 37 -6.65 2.59 -7.47
N LYS A 38 -7.35 1.68 -8.18
CA LYS A 38 -7.11 1.46 -9.62
C LYS A 38 -8.00 2.31 -10.52
N ASP A 39 -9.10 2.81 -9.99
CA ASP A 39 -10.13 3.50 -10.77
C ASP A 39 -10.05 5.02 -10.59
N VAL A 40 -9.31 5.50 -9.58
CA VAL A 40 -9.26 6.90 -9.19
C VAL A 40 -7.82 7.41 -9.19
N HIS A 41 -7.49 8.29 -10.15
CA HIS A 41 -6.11 8.75 -10.39
C HIS A 41 -5.46 9.50 -9.24
N TRP A 42 -6.24 10.22 -8.42
CA TRP A 42 -5.68 10.91 -7.26
C TRP A 42 -5.30 9.93 -6.14
N ILE A 43 -5.95 8.76 -6.08
CA ILE A 43 -5.61 7.69 -5.11
C ILE A 43 -4.36 6.94 -5.57
N GLN A 44 -4.31 6.59 -6.87
CA GLN A 44 -3.09 6.09 -7.49
C GLN A 44 -3.00 6.62 -8.91
N PRO A 45 -1.92 7.37 -9.25
CA PRO A 45 -1.66 7.75 -10.63
C PRO A 45 -1.64 6.52 -11.53
N GLU A 46 -2.05 6.69 -12.78
CA GLU A 46 -2.07 5.58 -13.73
C GLU A 46 -0.68 4.96 -13.84
N SER A 47 -0.64 3.62 -13.81
CA SER A 47 0.58 2.92 -14.15
C SER A 47 0.86 3.12 -15.63
N GLN A 48 2.00 3.72 -15.97
CA GLN A 48 2.47 3.75 -17.34
C GLN A 48 2.69 2.31 -17.83
N ARG A 49 2.02 1.95 -18.93
CA ARG A 49 2.24 0.68 -19.61
C ARG A 49 3.39 0.87 -20.60
N GLY A 50 4.28 -0.11 -20.66
CA GLY A 50 5.30 -0.15 -21.70
C GLY A 50 4.76 -0.75 -23.00
N SER A 51 5.67 -1.01 -23.93
CA SER A 51 5.37 -1.73 -25.17
C SER A 51 4.90 -3.17 -24.90
N GLU A 52 4.08 -3.73 -25.78
CA GLU A 52 3.69 -5.14 -25.70
C GLU A 52 4.92 -6.05 -25.76
N GLY A 53 5.05 -6.96 -24.77
CA GLY A 53 6.16 -7.91 -24.67
C GLY A 53 7.09 -7.66 -23.48
N PRO A 54 8.09 -8.53 -23.28
CA PRO A 54 9.04 -8.37 -22.18
C PRO A 54 9.83 -7.06 -22.32
N PRO A 55 10.03 -6.31 -21.22
CA PRO A 55 10.89 -5.12 -21.23
C PRO A 55 12.29 -5.45 -21.76
N GLN A 56 12.75 -4.71 -22.77
CA GLN A 56 14.10 -4.83 -23.32
C GLN A 56 14.96 -3.69 -22.79
N ILE A 57 15.39 -3.82 -21.53
CA ILE A 57 16.20 -2.83 -20.82
C ILE A 57 17.38 -3.54 -20.15
N SER A 58 18.56 -2.92 -20.16
CA SER A 58 19.75 -3.50 -19.52
C SER A 58 19.70 -3.34 -18.00
N PHE A 59 20.46 -4.14 -17.27
CA PHE A 59 20.63 -3.95 -15.82
C PHE A 59 21.22 -2.57 -15.50
N GLU A 60 22.18 -2.09 -16.30
CA GLU A 60 22.78 -0.76 -16.11
C GLU A 60 21.74 0.36 -16.22
N ASP A 61 20.87 0.29 -17.23
CA ASP A 61 19.79 1.27 -17.42
C ASP A 61 18.75 1.21 -16.30
N ILE A 62 18.43 0.01 -15.80
CA ILE A 62 17.53 -0.17 -14.65
C ILE A 62 18.09 0.55 -13.42
N LEU A 63 19.37 0.32 -13.08
CA LEU A 63 20.00 0.92 -11.91
C LEU A 63 20.14 2.45 -12.09
N ALA A 64 20.49 2.91 -13.29
CA ALA A 64 20.58 4.34 -13.59
C ALA A 64 19.22 5.03 -13.43
N ALA A 65 18.14 4.41 -13.93
CA ALA A 65 16.78 4.91 -13.75
C ALA A 65 16.37 4.91 -12.27
N ALA A 66 16.71 3.87 -11.51
CA ALA A 66 16.43 3.78 -10.08
C ALA A 66 17.11 4.90 -9.28
N ARG A 67 18.42 5.12 -9.52
CA ARG A 67 19.24 6.19 -8.92
C ARG A 67 18.72 7.60 -9.26
N SER A 68 18.02 7.76 -10.37
CA SER A 68 17.45 9.07 -10.75
C SER A 68 16.31 9.53 -9.85
N VAL A 69 15.74 8.63 -9.04
CA VAL A 69 14.65 8.92 -8.11
C VAL A 69 15.22 9.10 -6.71
N GLU A 70 15.49 10.35 -6.32
CA GLU A 70 16.10 10.69 -5.02
C GLU A 70 15.33 10.09 -3.83
N ALA A 71 13.99 10.13 -3.87
CA ALA A 71 13.14 9.57 -2.81
C ALA A 71 13.18 8.03 -2.71
N ALA A 72 13.80 7.34 -3.65
CA ALA A 72 13.97 5.89 -3.60
C ALA A 72 15.20 5.47 -2.78
N GLU A 73 16.15 6.39 -2.52
CA GLU A 73 17.38 6.14 -1.74
C GLU A 73 18.17 4.93 -2.25
N ILE A 74 18.21 4.73 -3.57
CA ILE A 74 18.95 3.64 -4.22
C ILE A 74 20.30 4.17 -4.68
N ASP A 75 21.38 3.72 -4.04
CA ASP A 75 22.75 3.97 -4.46
C ASP A 75 23.33 2.80 -5.25
N GLY A 76 22.87 1.56 -5.03
CA GLY A 76 23.41 0.38 -5.70
C GLY A 76 22.43 -0.78 -5.83
N TRP A 77 22.93 -1.93 -6.31
CA TRP A 77 22.12 -3.16 -6.41
C TRP A 77 21.82 -3.75 -5.04
N GLU A 78 22.67 -3.46 -4.06
CA GLU A 78 22.52 -3.79 -2.65
C GLU A 78 21.26 -3.18 -2.01
N ASP A 79 20.76 -2.06 -2.57
CA ASP A 79 19.55 -1.39 -2.09
C ASP A 79 18.28 -1.87 -2.80
N ILE A 80 18.38 -2.92 -3.64
CA ILE A 80 17.26 -3.47 -4.40
C ILE A 80 16.97 -4.90 -3.95
N ASP A 81 15.85 -5.07 -3.24
CA ASP A 81 15.31 -6.38 -2.83
C ASP A 81 14.99 -7.28 -4.04
N ARG A 82 14.30 -6.73 -5.06
CA ARG A 82 13.87 -7.49 -6.25
C ARG A 82 13.38 -6.64 -7.42
N LEU A 83 13.41 -7.26 -8.60
CA LEU A 83 12.79 -6.78 -9.83
C LEU A 83 11.56 -7.64 -10.17
N ASP A 84 10.36 -7.05 -10.19
CA ASP A 84 9.10 -7.68 -10.62
C ASP A 84 8.83 -7.33 -12.10
N VAL A 85 9.12 -8.27 -12.99
CA VAL A 85 8.90 -8.14 -14.44
C VAL A 85 7.47 -8.57 -14.79
N ARG A 86 6.75 -7.71 -15.51
CA ARG A 86 5.37 -7.94 -15.96
C ARG A 86 5.29 -7.83 -17.48
N PRO A 87 5.58 -8.93 -18.21
CA PRO A 87 5.63 -8.93 -19.68
C PRO A 87 4.28 -8.57 -20.34
N ASP A 88 3.18 -8.95 -19.71
CA ASP A 88 1.81 -8.64 -20.14
C ASP A 88 1.49 -7.13 -20.10
N ARG A 89 2.33 -6.34 -19.41
CA ARG A 89 2.19 -4.89 -19.24
C ARG A 89 3.40 -4.12 -19.78
N GLY A 90 4.39 -4.81 -20.34
CA GLY A 90 5.65 -4.20 -20.77
C GLY A 90 6.38 -3.45 -19.68
N MET A 91 6.23 -3.84 -18.41
CA MET A 91 6.75 -3.06 -17.28
C MET A 91 7.63 -3.88 -16.35
N LEU A 92 8.53 -3.19 -15.65
CA LEU A 92 9.35 -3.72 -14.57
C LEU A 92 9.14 -2.83 -13.34
N LYS A 93 9.00 -3.46 -12.18
CA LYS A 93 8.90 -2.75 -10.89
C LYS A 93 10.08 -3.08 -10.02
N ILE A 94 10.64 -2.05 -9.40
CA ILE A 94 11.73 -2.18 -8.43
C ILE A 94 11.10 -2.19 -7.04
N ARG A 95 11.59 -3.06 -6.18
CA ARG A 95 11.36 -3.00 -4.74
C ARG A 95 12.73 -2.88 -4.09
N SER A 96 12.92 -1.80 -3.34
CA SER A 96 13.97 -1.63 -2.34
C SER A 96 13.48 -2.05 -0.96
#